data_AF-A0A914MZ19-F1
#
_entry.id   AF-A0A914MZ19-F1
#
_cell.length_a   1.000
_cell.length_b   1.000
_cell.length_c   1.000
_cell.angle_alpha   90.00
_cell.angle_beta   90.00
_cell.angle_gamma   90.00
#
_symmetry.space_group_name_H-M   'P 1'
#
loop_
_entity.id
_entity.type
_entity.pdbx_description
1 polymer ?
#
loop_
_entity_poly.entity_id
_entity_poly.type
_entity_poly.pdbx_seq_one_letter_code
_entity_poly.pdbx_strand_id
1 'polypeptide(L)'
;MITNFQQQIDSSNPNFTINFILDNLIKSKQNPLNLKGINEIESVNVNLMGIGGFISKLFRIKIKLNKNERKEEFNCIFKIPTMEKLDGEVKYDSKGREDLIEWINHVHKSECRFYDEVLPLIQNSPISLNFRIPQVYAFKYSEQSKDFLLMEDLCFNNQKLFQVELADGLNNEQVEAAISSIAHFHALSLSLPSKLIYSFKNHPNLDIDEKSLKIKERIFSTPDTAEMFKGNEEKLLNLFENFGNYRIDQHKEFGLNPVIVHGDTWFVNSYIQPRE
;
A
#
# COMPACT_ATOMS: atom_id res chain seq x y z
N MET A 1 -15.07 -21.62 18.97
CA MET A 1 -14.36 -21.12 20.18
C MET A 1 -13.10 -20.41 19.70
N ILE A 2 -12.81 -19.16 20.11
CA ILE A 2 -11.57 -18.47 19.70
C ILE A 2 -10.45 -18.98 20.61
N THR A 3 -9.55 -19.78 20.06
CA THR A 3 -8.30 -20.21 20.71
C THR A 3 -7.49 -18.97 21.04
N ASN A 4 -6.86 -18.90 22.23
CA ASN A 4 -6.14 -17.70 22.65
C ASN A 4 -4.79 -17.61 21.89
N PHE A 5 -4.76 -16.83 20.80
CA PHE A 5 -3.56 -16.64 19.99
C PHE A 5 -2.80 -15.41 20.49
N GLN A 6 -2.00 -15.57 21.54
CA GLN A 6 -1.14 -14.50 22.08
C GLN A 6 0.13 -14.24 21.25
N GLN A 7 0.29 -14.88 20.09
CA GLN A 7 1.45 -14.66 19.25
C GLN A 7 1.51 -13.20 18.79
N GLN A 8 2.63 -12.56 19.12
CA GLN A 8 2.96 -11.22 18.67
C GLN A 8 3.29 -11.24 17.17
N ILE A 9 2.75 -10.29 16.42
CA ILE A 9 2.94 -10.14 14.97
C ILE A 9 4.17 -9.29 14.67
N ASP A 10 4.33 -8.19 15.41
CA ASP A 10 5.42 -7.24 15.23
C ASP A 10 6.15 -7.02 16.56
N SER A 11 7.45 -7.32 16.59
CA SER A 11 8.28 -7.21 17.80
C SER A 11 8.35 -5.79 18.37
N SER A 12 8.17 -4.76 17.52
CA SER A 12 8.19 -3.36 17.94
C SER A 12 6.93 -2.92 18.68
N ASN A 13 5.85 -3.71 18.62
CA ASN A 13 4.58 -3.39 19.27
C ASN A 13 3.91 -4.62 19.89
N PRO A 14 3.93 -4.78 21.24
CA PRO A 14 3.32 -5.93 21.90
C PRO A 14 1.79 -5.98 21.76
N ASN A 15 1.14 -4.88 21.38
CA ASN A 15 -0.31 -4.84 21.17
C ASN A 15 -0.74 -5.43 19.83
N PHE A 16 0.18 -5.52 18.85
CA PHE A 16 -0.10 -6.13 17.56
C PHE A 16 0.06 -7.65 17.66
N THR A 17 -1.04 -8.30 18.07
CA THR A 17 -1.16 -9.75 18.25
C THR A 17 -2.14 -10.35 17.25
N ILE A 18 -2.17 -11.68 17.14
CA ILE A 18 -3.21 -12.35 16.35
C ILE A 18 -4.62 -12.01 16.86
N ASN A 19 -4.82 -11.99 18.19
CA ASN A 19 -6.11 -11.58 18.77
C ASN A 19 -6.51 -10.17 18.35
N PHE A 20 -5.56 -9.22 18.31
CA PHE A 20 -5.83 -7.87 17.83
C PHE A 20 -6.37 -7.85 16.40
N ILE A 21 -5.81 -8.67 15.50
CA ILE A 21 -6.28 -8.77 14.12
C ILE A 21 -7.67 -9.39 14.05
N LEU A 22 -7.88 -10.53 14.72
CA LEU A 22 -9.17 -11.22 14.75
C LEU A 22 -10.27 -10.30 15.29
N ASP A 23 -10.00 -9.57 16.37
CA ASP A 23 -10.92 -8.59 16.95
C ASP A 23 -11.34 -7.52 15.94
N ASN A 24 -10.38 -6.96 15.19
CA ASN A 24 -10.66 -5.95 14.18
C ASN A 24 -11.44 -6.53 12.99
N LEU A 25 -11.13 -7.75 12.54
CA LEU A 25 -11.89 -8.42 11.48
C LEU A 25 -13.33 -8.72 11.91
N ILE A 26 -13.55 -9.17 13.14
CA ILE A 26 -14.87 -9.48 13.69
C ILE A 26 -15.71 -8.21 13.89
N LYS A 27 -15.09 -7.14 14.40
CA LYS A 27 -15.77 -5.85 14.65
C LYS A 27 -15.97 -5.02 13.39
N SER A 28 -15.29 -5.36 12.28
CA SER A 28 -15.42 -4.64 11.02
C SER A 28 -16.87 -4.63 10.54
N LYS A 29 -17.36 -3.46 10.10
CA LYS A 29 -18.71 -3.33 9.51
C LYS A 29 -18.93 -4.26 8.31
N GLN A 30 -17.85 -4.59 7.61
CA GLN A 30 -17.86 -5.49 6.45
C GLN A 30 -17.99 -6.97 6.86
N ASN A 31 -17.77 -7.28 8.15
CA ASN A 31 -17.82 -8.62 8.74
C ASN A 31 -17.20 -9.72 7.85
N PRO A 32 -15.93 -9.54 7.41
CA PRO A 32 -15.31 -10.40 6.41
C PRO A 32 -15.20 -11.87 6.84
N LEU A 33 -15.10 -12.12 8.15
CA LEU A 33 -15.03 -13.49 8.68
C LEU A 33 -16.40 -14.15 8.82
N ASN A 34 -17.50 -13.38 8.93
CA ASN A 34 -18.85 -13.86 9.21
C ASN A 34 -18.89 -15.10 10.13
N LEU A 35 -18.94 -14.85 11.44
CA LEU A 35 -18.90 -15.89 12.48
C LEU A 35 -20.03 -16.94 12.39
N LYS A 36 -21.09 -16.71 11.61
CA LYS A 36 -22.19 -17.66 11.47
C LYS A 36 -21.70 -18.96 10.82
N GLY A 37 -21.80 -20.05 11.57
CA GLY A 37 -21.38 -21.38 11.14
C GLY A 37 -19.89 -21.65 11.27
N ILE A 38 -19.08 -20.70 11.78
CA ILE A 38 -17.68 -20.99 12.12
C ILE A 38 -17.66 -21.83 13.40
N ASN A 39 -17.21 -23.07 13.26
CA ASN A 39 -17.03 -23.99 14.37
C ASN A 39 -15.71 -23.67 15.10
N GLU A 40 -14.63 -23.48 14.33
CA GLU A 40 -13.27 -23.34 14.83
C GLU A 40 -12.37 -22.53 13.87
N ILE A 41 -11.38 -21.83 14.44
CA ILE A 41 -10.23 -21.30 13.72
C ILE A 41 -9.11 -22.34 13.84
N GLU A 42 -8.83 -23.08 12.77
CA GLU A 42 -7.85 -24.17 12.77
C GLU A 42 -6.42 -23.64 12.93
N SER A 43 -6.09 -22.55 12.24
CA SER A 43 -4.77 -21.91 12.33
C SER A 43 -4.80 -20.46 11.82
N VAL A 44 -3.85 -19.68 12.31
CA VAL A 44 -3.52 -18.35 11.80
C VAL A 44 -2.03 -18.33 11.47
N ASN A 45 -1.70 -18.07 10.21
CA ASN A 45 -0.31 -17.97 9.75
C ASN A 45 -0.02 -16.52 9.39
N VAL A 46 1.06 -15.97 9.94
CA VAL A 46 1.48 -14.59 9.73
C VAL A 46 2.84 -14.61 9.05
N ASN A 47 2.92 -13.99 7.88
CA ASN A 47 4.14 -13.94 7.08
C ASN A 47 4.49 -12.48 6.80
N LEU A 48 5.69 -12.04 7.19
CA LEU A 48 6.24 -10.77 6.73
C LEU A 48 6.51 -10.89 5.22
N MET A 49 5.95 -9.97 4.43
CA MET A 49 6.20 -9.92 2.99
C MET A 49 7.62 -9.38 2.78
N GLY A 50 8.49 -10.16 2.11
CA GLY A 50 9.95 -9.91 2.07
C GLY A 50 10.33 -8.47 1.70
N ILE A 51 9.75 -7.93 0.63
CA ILE A 51 9.99 -6.55 0.19
C ILE A 51 8.87 -5.62 0.66
N GLY A 52 8.26 -5.82 1.83
CA GLY A 52 7.22 -4.95 2.40
C GLY A 52 7.51 -3.47 2.15
N GLY A 53 6.49 -2.65 1.87
CA GLY A 53 6.64 -1.30 1.29
C GLY A 53 7.78 -0.48 1.91
N PHE A 54 8.41 0.40 1.12
CA PHE A 54 9.64 1.11 1.51
C PHE A 54 9.57 1.81 2.88
N ILE A 55 8.38 2.27 3.27
CA ILE A 55 8.08 2.97 4.53
C ILE A 55 7.09 2.21 5.42
N SER A 56 6.86 0.92 5.16
CA SER A 56 5.84 0.11 5.86
C SER A 56 6.19 -1.37 5.93
N LYS A 57 5.94 -2.01 7.07
CA LYS A 57 5.88 -3.47 7.13
C LYS A 57 4.54 -3.95 6.59
N LEU A 58 4.58 -4.97 5.75
CA LEU A 58 3.39 -5.66 5.26
C LEU A 58 3.42 -7.09 5.76
N PHE A 59 2.41 -7.47 6.55
CA PHE A 59 2.21 -8.83 7.00
C PHE A 59 1.02 -9.42 6.26
N ARG A 60 1.22 -10.56 5.61
CA ARG A 60 0.13 -11.37 5.09
C ARG A 60 -0.35 -12.32 6.17
N ILE A 61 -1.64 -12.28 6.45
CA ILE A 61 -2.28 -13.09 7.47
C ILE A 61 -3.25 -14.05 6.78
N LYS A 62 -2.99 -15.34 6.95
CA LYS A 62 -3.84 -16.44 6.46
C LYS A 62 -4.56 -17.09 7.62
N ILE A 63 -5.88 -17.12 7.56
CA ILE A 63 -6.75 -17.68 8.61
C ILE A 63 -7.46 -18.89 8.01
N LYS A 64 -7.17 -20.08 8.54
CA LYS A 64 -7.88 -21.31 8.18
C LYS A 64 -9.02 -21.55 9.16
N LEU A 65 -10.21 -21.74 8.62
CA LEU A 65 -11.47 -21.81 9.36
C LEU A 65 -12.14 -23.14 9.05
N ASN A 66 -12.77 -23.74 10.05
CA ASN A 66 -13.76 -24.79 9.85
C ASN A 66 -15.15 -24.18 9.98
N LYS A 67 -15.85 -24.05 8.85
CA LYS A 67 -17.18 -23.45 8.75
C LYS A 67 -18.18 -24.47 8.22
N ASN A 68 -19.18 -24.82 9.03
CA ASN A 68 -20.18 -25.85 8.70
C ASN A 68 -19.54 -27.14 8.17
N GLU A 69 -18.49 -27.62 8.85
CA GLU A 69 -17.71 -28.81 8.47
C GLU A 69 -16.92 -28.69 7.17
N ARG A 70 -16.81 -27.49 6.60
CA ARG A 70 -16.00 -27.18 5.42
C ARG A 70 -14.78 -26.35 5.81
N LYS A 71 -13.64 -26.67 5.21
CA LYS A 71 -12.42 -25.88 5.36
C LYS A 71 -12.50 -24.66 4.45
N GLU A 72 -12.41 -23.48 5.04
CA GLU A 72 -12.33 -22.20 4.35
C GLU A 72 -11.02 -21.50 4.71
N GLU A 73 -10.52 -20.68 3.79
CA GLU A 73 -9.33 -19.86 4.03
C GLU A 73 -9.67 -18.39 3.76
N PHE A 74 -9.30 -17.53 4.71
CA PHE A 74 -9.44 -16.09 4.61
C PHE A 74 -8.06 -15.43 4.66
N ASN A 75 -7.83 -14.44 3.81
CA ASN A 75 -6.56 -13.74 3.71
C ASN A 75 -6.75 -12.23 3.86
N CYS A 76 -5.82 -11.60 4.58
CA CYS A 76 -5.76 -10.15 4.71
C CYS A 76 -4.32 -9.66 4.82
N ILE A 77 -4.13 -8.38 4.55
CA ILE A 77 -2.87 -7.67 4.72
C ILE A 77 -2.98 -6.75 5.92
N PHE A 78 -1.98 -6.84 6.80
CA PHE A 78 -1.78 -5.94 7.91
C PHE A 78 -0.55 -5.06 7.65
N LYS A 79 -0.77 -3.76 7.50
CA LYS A 79 0.22 -2.75 7.15
C LYS A 79 0.49 -1.83 8.34
N ILE A 80 1.77 -1.60 8.62
CA ILE A 80 2.24 -0.76 9.72
C ILE A 80 3.34 0.16 9.17
N PRO A 81 3.32 1.48 9.46
CA PRO A 81 4.43 2.36 9.10
C PRO A 81 5.71 1.94 9.83
N THR A 82 6.85 1.98 9.15
CA THR A 82 8.15 1.61 9.75
C THR A 82 9.31 2.41 9.17
N MET A 83 10.35 2.58 9.99
CA MET A 83 11.64 3.15 9.60
C MET A 83 12.71 2.07 9.36
N GLU A 84 12.44 0.80 9.68
CA GLU A 84 13.49 -0.23 9.78
C GLU A 84 14.30 -0.44 8.49
N LYS A 85 13.70 -0.23 7.31
CA LYS A 85 14.41 -0.33 6.03
C LYS A 85 15.26 0.91 5.71
N LEU A 86 14.96 2.04 6.33
CA LEU A 86 15.69 3.30 6.16
C LEU A 86 16.84 3.43 7.17
N ASP A 87 16.68 2.81 8.34
CA ASP A 87 17.71 2.72 9.38
C ASP A 87 18.95 1.98 8.84
N GLY A 88 20.00 2.74 8.52
CA GLY A 88 21.27 2.25 8.00
C GLY A 88 21.50 2.49 6.50
N GLU A 89 20.44 2.67 5.71
CA GLU A 89 20.52 3.00 4.28
C GLU A 89 20.58 4.51 4.02
N VAL A 90 19.95 5.31 4.90
CA VAL A 90 19.93 6.76 4.80
C VAL A 90 20.78 7.37 5.91
N LYS A 91 21.72 8.25 5.53
CA LYS A 91 22.47 9.07 6.50
C LYS A 91 21.63 10.30 6.83
N TYR A 92 21.18 10.39 8.07
CA TYR A 92 20.50 11.55 8.63
C TYR A 92 21.15 11.97 9.94
N ASP A 93 21.06 13.26 10.26
CA ASP A 93 21.27 13.72 11.63
C ASP A 93 19.99 13.45 12.46
N SER A 94 20.02 13.79 13.76
CA SER A 94 18.87 13.55 14.64
C SER A 94 17.60 14.25 14.17
N LYS A 95 17.73 15.45 13.58
CA LYS A 95 16.61 16.25 13.09
C LYS A 95 16.01 15.64 11.83
N GLY A 96 16.85 15.27 10.85
CA GLY A 96 16.40 14.59 9.63
C GLY A 96 15.72 13.25 9.90
N ARG A 97 16.10 12.55 10.98
CA ARG A 97 15.40 11.34 11.42
C ARG A 97 13.98 11.63 11.93
N GLU A 98 13.81 12.68 12.72
CA GLU A 98 12.50 13.09 13.24
C GLU A 98 11.58 13.56 12.11
N ASP A 99 12.10 14.39 11.20
CA ASP A 99 11.36 14.87 10.01
C ASP A 99 10.90 13.69 9.13
N LEU A 100 11.76 12.67 8.96
CA LEU A 100 11.44 11.47 8.19
C LEU A 100 10.38 10.60 8.87
N ILE A 101 10.42 10.46 10.21
CA ILE A 101 9.37 9.78 10.97
C ILE A 101 8.03 10.50 10.83
N GLU A 102 8.04 11.84 10.98
CA GLU A 102 6.84 12.65 10.80
C GLU A 102 6.24 12.45 9.41
N TRP A 103 7.09 12.40 8.39
CA TRP A 103 6.66 12.17 7.02
C TRP A 103 6.12 10.77 6.75
N ILE A 104 6.76 9.71 7.25
CA ILE A 104 6.22 8.35 7.12
C ILE A 104 4.83 8.28 7.78
N ASN A 105 4.69 8.86 8.97
CA ASN A 105 3.40 8.94 9.65
C ASN A 105 2.39 9.75 8.83
N HIS A 106 2.81 10.87 8.23
CA HIS A 106 1.96 11.67 7.36
C HIS A 106 1.49 10.91 6.11
N VAL A 107 2.38 10.17 5.44
CA VAL A 107 2.03 9.35 4.26
C VAL A 107 1.07 8.24 4.65
N HIS A 108 1.33 7.52 5.74
CA HIS A 108 0.41 6.49 6.26
C HIS A 108 -0.95 7.06 6.67
N LYS A 109 -0.97 8.22 7.32
CA LYS A 109 -2.21 8.96 7.64
C LYS A 109 -2.97 9.33 6.38
N SER A 110 -2.28 9.80 5.35
CA SER A 110 -2.88 10.16 4.07
C SER A 110 -3.49 8.94 3.38
N GLU A 111 -2.81 7.78 3.43
CA GLU A 111 -3.38 6.52 2.96
C GLU A 111 -4.65 6.14 3.73
N CYS A 112 -4.65 6.21 5.06
CA CYS A 112 -5.86 5.92 5.84
C CYS A 112 -7.00 6.90 5.53
N ARG A 113 -6.69 8.19 5.41
CA ARG A 113 -7.65 9.24 5.02
C ARG A 113 -8.22 9.01 3.62
N PHE A 114 -7.46 8.43 2.70
CA PHE A 114 -8.01 8.05 1.40
C PHE A 114 -9.18 7.07 1.55
N TYR A 115 -9.02 6.01 2.35
CA TYR A 115 -10.09 5.03 2.56
C TYR A 115 -11.28 5.59 3.35
N ASP A 116 -11.03 6.54 4.24
CA ASP A 116 -12.05 7.15 5.12
C ASP A 116 -12.85 8.26 4.42
N GLU A 117 -12.16 9.17 3.72
CA GLU A 117 -12.73 10.41 3.18
C GLU A 117 -12.97 10.34 1.67
N VAL A 118 -12.10 9.65 0.91
CA VAL A 118 -12.09 9.70 -0.56
C VAL A 118 -12.84 8.51 -1.17
N LEU A 119 -12.54 7.29 -0.73
CA LEU A 119 -13.14 6.07 -1.27
C LEU A 119 -14.68 6.08 -1.20
N PRO A 120 -15.35 6.53 -0.12
CA PRO A 120 -16.81 6.60 -0.10
C PRO A 120 -17.38 7.55 -1.16
N LEU A 121 -16.69 8.63 -1.48
CA LEU A 121 -17.13 9.57 -2.53
C LEU A 121 -16.97 8.94 -3.91
N ILE A 122 -15.87 8.22 -4.15
CA ILE A 122 -15.65 7.48 -5.38
C ILE A 122 -16.69 6.37 -5.56
N GLN A 123 -17.02 5.61 -4.51
CA GLN A 123 -18.01 4.54 -4.56
C GLN A 123 -19.44 5.03 -4.85
N ASN A 124 -19.73 6.29 -4.52
CA ASN A 124 -21.01 6.94 -4.83
C ASN A 124 -20.97 7.75 -6.14
N SER A 125 -19.85 7.73 -6.86
CA SER A 125 -19.68 8.43 -8.13
C SER A 125 -20.39 7.68 -9.27
N PRO A 126 -20.98 8.40 -10.25
CA PRO A 126 -21.49 7.77 -11.48
C PRO A 126 -20.38 7.23 -12.39
N ILE A 127 -19.12 7.60 -12.15
CA ILE A 127 -17.98 7.12 -12.94
C ILE A 127 -17.52 5.77 -12.38
N SER A 128 -17.59 4.72 -13.20
CA SER A 128 -17.14 3.39 -12.82
C SER A 128 -15.62 3.31 -12.78
N LEU A 129 -15.08 2.74 -11.71
CA LEU A 129 -13.70 2.26 -11.68
C LEU A 129 -13.60 1.03 -12.58
N ASN A 130 -12.63 1.03 -13.49
CA ASN A 130 -12.25 -0.16 -14.27
C ASN A 130 -11.22 -1.03 -13.53
N PHE A 131 -11.01 -0.75 -12.24
CA PHE A 131 -10.01 -1.40 -11.41
C PHE A 131 -10.51 -1.58 -9.98
N ARG A 132 -9.88 -2.49 -9.24
CA ARG A 132 -10.29 -2.85 -7.88
C ARG A 132 -9.48 -2.12 -6.82
N ILE A 133 -10.18 -1.50 -5.88
CA ILE A 133 -9.59 -0.96 -4.66
C ILE A 133 -9.74 -2.02 -3.55
N PRO A 134 -8.69 -2.34 -2.78
CA PRO A 134 -8.79 -3.33 -1.72
C PRO A 134 -9.82 -2.88 -0.67
N GLN A 135 -10.61 -3.83 -0.20
CA GLN A 135 -11.52 -3.55 0.90
C GLN A 135 -10.74 -3.35 2.20
N VAL A 136 -11.05 -2.27 2.94
CA VAL A 136 -10.43 -2.02 4.25
C VAL A 136 -11.35 -2.51 5.36
N TYR A 137 -10.79 -3.34 6.24
CA TYR A 137 -11.50 -3.94 7.36
C TYR A 137 -11.41 -3.10 8.62
N ALA A 138 -10.22 -2.55 8.87
CA ALA A 138 -9.96 -1.64 9.99
C ALA A 138 -8.72 -0.79 9.69
N PHE A 139 -8.68 0.40 10.26
CA PHE A 139 -7.49 1.23 10.29
C PHE A 139 -7.50 2.07 11.55
N LYS A 140 -6.34 2.60 11.90
CA LYS A 140 -6.24 3.65 12.90
C LYS A 140 -5.16 4.61 12.48
N TYR A 141 -5.49 5.89 12.55
CA TYR A 141 -4.55 6.98 12.41
C TYR A 141 -4.83 7.97 13.55
N SER A 142 -3.96 8.05 14.55
CA SER A 142 -4.18 8.95 15.69
C SER A 142 -2.86 9.31 16.36
N GLU A 143 -2.78 10.47 17.00
CA GLU A 143 -1.57 10.91 17.72
C GLU A 143 -1.19 10.01 18.92
N GLN A 144 -2.15 9.24 19.46
CA GLN A 144 -2.01 8.53 20.75
C GLN A 144 -1.82 7.01 20.63
N SER A 145 -1.82 6.45 19.42
CA SER A 145 -1.59 5.02 19.23
C SER A 145 -0.87 4.73 17.93
N LYS A 146 -0.15 3.61 17.85
CA LYS A 146 0.52 3.21 16.61
C LYS A 146 -0.50 3.00 15.49
N ASP A 147 -0.25 3.68 14.38
CA ASP A 147 -1.09 3.65 13.21
C ASP A 147 -1.01 2.29 12.51
N PHE A 148 -2.11 1.85 11.91
CA PHE A 148 -2.16 0.59 11.16
C PHE A 148 -3.26 0.63 10.11
N LEU A 149 -3.15 -0.28 9.15
CA LEU A 149 -4.17 -0.55 8.14
C LEU A 149 -4.34 -2.07 7.97
N LEU A 150 -5.58 -2.54 8.05
CA LEU A 150 -5.96 -3.94 7.88
C LEU A 150 -6.93 -4.04 6.70
N MET A 151 -6.51 -4.71 5.63
CA MET A 151 -7.20 -4.68 4.36
C MET A 151 -7.17 -6.03 3.64
N GLU A 152 -7.96 -6.13 2.58
CA GLU A 152 -8.04 -7.29 1.71
C GLU A 152 -6.70 -7.62 1.06
N ASP A 153 -6.38 -8.91 0.98
CA ASP A 153 -5.28 -9.41 0.14
C ASP A 153 -5.78 -9.68 -1.28
N LEU A 154 -5.55 -8.72 -2.18
CA LEU A 154 -5.97 -8.83 -3.58
C LEU A 154 -5.25 -9.94 -4.37
N CYS A 155 -4.13 -10.48 -3.86
CA CYS A 155 -3.32 -11.49 -4.55
C CYS A 155 -3.63 -12.93 -4.12
N PHE A 156 -4.77 -13.18 -3.44
CA PHE A 156 -5.06 -14.46 -2.81
C PHE A 156 -5.26 -15.64 -3.79
N ASN A 157 -5.67 -15.40 -5.05
CA ASN A 157 -6.02 -16.45 -6.02
C ASN A 157 -4.92 -16.81 -7.04
N ASN A 158 -3.67 -17.01 -6.61
CA ASN A 158 -2.55 -17.41 -7.49
C ASN A 158 -2.20 -16.42 -8.63
N GLN A 159 -2.73 -15.20 -8.60
CA GLN A 159 -2.11 -14.12 -9.34
C GLN A 159 -0.81 -13.82 -8.62
N LYS A 160 0.32 -14.10 -9.29
CA LYS A 160 1.68 -13.94 -8.78
C LYS A 160 1.70 -12.80 -7.78
N LEU A 161 1.97 -13.14 -6.50
CA LEU A 161 2.25 -12.13 -5.51
C LEU A 161 3.24 -11.15 -6.10
N PHE A 162 3.10 -9.89 -5.70
CA PHE A 162 4.19 -9.05 -5.22
C PHE A 162 5.55 -9.77 -5.14
N GLN A 163 6.15 -9.93 -6.30
CA GLN A 163 7.57 -10.11 -6.45
C GLN A 163 7.89 -9.07 -7.48
N VAL A 164 8.84 -8.22 -7.11
CA VAL A 164 9.53 -7.34 -8.03
C VAL A 164 10.41 -8.20 -8.97
N GLU A 165 9.92 -9.37 -9.37
CA GLU A 165 10.33 -10.16 -10.52
C GLU A 165 9.64 -9.58 -11.78
N LEU A 166 9.55 -8.25 -11.84
CA LEU A 166 9.33 -7.47 -13.06
C LEU A 166 10.60 -7.42 -13.91
N ALA A 167 11.51 -8.40 -13.75
CA ALA A 167 12.71 -8.49 -14.58
C ALA A 167 12.37 -8.41 -16.09
N ASP A 168 11.17 -8.88 -16.46
CA ASP A 168 10.65 -8.87 -17.83
C ASP A 168 9.81 -7.63 -18.20
N GLY A 169 9.51 -6.74 -17.24
CA GLY A 169 8.66 -5.57 -17.44
C GLY A 169 7.15 -5.87 -17.61
N LEU A 170 6.37 -4.82 -17.87
CA LEU A 170 4.95 -4.94 -18.25
C LEU A 170 4.84 -5.16 -19.76
N ASN A 171 3.96 -6.07 -20.20
CA ASN A 171 3.61 -6.18 -21.61
C ASN A 171 2.67 -5.04 -22.04
N ASN A 172 2.43 -4.88 -23.35
CA ASN A 172 1.60 -3.77 -23.87
C ASN A 172 0.19 -3.73 -23.28
N GLU A 173 -0.48 -4.88 -23.16
CA GLU A 173 -1.84 -4.94 -22.59
C GLU A 173 -1.85 -4.48 -21.13
N GLN A 174 -0.83 -4.85 -20.35
CA GLN A 174 -0.67 -4.45 -18.95
C GLN A 174 -0.37 -2.95 -18.83
N VAL A 175 0.44 -2.40 -19.74
CA VAL A 175 0.71 -0.96 -19.83
C VAL A 175 -0.57 -0.20 -20.17
N GLU A 176 -1.35 -0.65 -21.16
CA GLU A 176 -2.63 -0.04 -21.53
C GLU A 176 -3.63 -0.08 -20.37
N ALA A 177 -3.73 -1.22 -19.67
CA ALA A 177 -4.57 -1.36 -18.49
C ALA A 177 -4.14 -0.42 -17.34
N ALA A 178 -2.83 -0.24 -17.14
CA ALA A 178 -2.29 0.69 -16.15
C ALA A 178 -2.61 2.14 -16.50
N ILE A 179 -2.36 2.55 -17.75
CA ILE A 179 -2.68 3.90 -18.27
C ILE A 179 -4.17 4.18 -18.11
N SER A 180 -5.00 3.22 -18.52
CA SER A 180 -6.46 3.34 -18.41
C SER A 180 -6.90 3.48 -16.95
N SER A 181 -6.37 2.68 -16.02
CA SER A 181 -6.68 2.77 -14.59
C SER A 181 -6.28 4.12 -14.00
N ILE A 182 -5.08 4.61 -14.33
CA ILE A 182 -4.60 5.94 -13.90
C ILE A 182 -5.53 7.04 -14.43
N ALA A 183 -5.90 6.99 -15.72
CA ALA A 183 -6.78 7.98 -16.33
C ALA A 183 -8.18 8.00 -15.69
N HIS A 184 -8.78 6.84 -15.44
CA HIS A 184 -10.07 6.74 -14.76
C HIS A 184 -10.00 7.29 -13.34
N PHE A 185 -8.94 6.98 -12.60
CA PHE A 185 -8.77 7.50 -11.24
C PHE A 185 -8.55 9.02 -11.24
N HIS A 186 -7.76 9.55 -12.18
CA HIS A 186 -7.58 11.00 -12.31
C HIS A 186 -8.90 11.69 -12.62
N ALA A 187 -9.68 11.17 -13.57
CA ALA A 187 -10.99 11.71 -13.91
C ALA A 187 -11.94 11.70 -12.71
N LEU A 188 -11.96 10.61 -11.93
CA LEU A 188 -12.69 10.51 -10.67
C LEU A 188 -12.19 11.51 -9.64
N SER A 189 -10.88 11.65 -9.48
CA SER A 189 -10.34 12.60 -8.53
C SER A 189 -10.73 14.03 -8.88
N LEU A 190 -10.85 14.38 -10.16
CA LEU A 190 -11.25 15.73 -10.59
C LEU A 190 -12.73 16.02 -10.30
N SER A 191 -13.57 15.01 -10.07
CA SER A 191 -14.96 15.20 -9.64
C SER A 191 -15.10 15.39 -8.12
N LEU A 192 -14.03 15.15 -7.35
CA LEU A 192 -14.04 15.33 -5.90
C LEU A 192 -14.02 16.82 -5.51
N PRO A 193 -14.51 17.18 -4.31
CA PRO A 193 -14.44 18.55 -3.82
C PRO A 193 -12.98 19.05 -3.77
N SER A 194 -12.68 20.18 -4.40
CA SER A 194 -11.31 20.70 -4.48
C SER A 194 -10.68 20.90 -3.09
N LYS A 195 -11.47 21.35 -2.10
CA LYS A 195 -10.99 21.48 -0.70
C LYS A 195 -10.44 20.18 -0.14
N LEU A 196 -11.07 19.04 -0.46
CA LEU A 196 -10.58 17.72 -0.06
C LEU A 196 -9.25 17.44 -0.74
N ILE A 197 -9.15 17.59 -2.06
CA ILE A 197 -7.91 17.37 -2.83
C ILE A 197 -6.75 18.22 -2.27
N TYR A 198 -6.99 19.51 -2.02
CA TYR A 198 -5.97 20.40 -1.47
C TYR A 198 -5.56 20.02 -0.04
N SER A 199 -6.44 19.40 0.76
CA SER A 199 -6.09 18.95 2.12
C SER A 199 -5.08 17.81 2.17
N PHE A 200 -4.87 17.10 1.05
CA PHE A 200 -3.83 16.07 0.92
C PHE A 200 -2.45 16.65 0.56
N LYS A 201 -2.36 17.95 0.23
CA LYS A 201 -1.09 18.61 -0.13
C LYS A 201 -0.20 19.00 1.06
N ASN A 202 -0.70 18.89 2.29
CA ASN A 202 -0.01 19.35 3.50
C ASN A 202 1.13 18.41 3.92
N HIS A 203 2.07 18.14 3.03
CA HIS A 203 3.29 17.44 3.38
C HIS A 203 4.11 18.30 4.34
N PRO A 204 4.71 17.71 5.39
CA PRO A 204 5.78 18.40 6.11
C PRO A 204 6.82 18.85 5.09
N ASN A 205 7.39 20.05 5.27
CA ASN A 205 8.43 20.63 4.41
C ASN A 205 9.70 19.78 4.48
N LEU A 206 9.64 18.62 3.87
CA LEU A 206 10.79 17.80 3.61
C LEU A 206 11.37 18.36 2.33
N ASP A 207 12.52 18.99 2.49
CA ASP A 207 13.42 19.36 1.41
C ASP A 207 14.07 18.08 0.86
N ILE A 208 13.21 17.12 0.46
CA ILE A 208 13.58 15.90 -0.21
C ILE A 208 13.83 16.30 -1.67
N ASP A 209 15.01 16.89 -1.91
CA ASP A 209 15.64 16.91 -3.22
C ASP A 209 15.81 15.45 -3.66
N GLU A 210 15.59 15.11 -4.93
CA GLU A 210 15.88 13.79 -5.50
C GLU A 210 17.32 13.32 -5.19
N LYS A 211 18.28 14.24 -5.04
CA LYS A 211 19.64 13.95 -4.56
C LYS A 211 19.68 13.38 -3.14
N SER A 212 18.69 13.68 -2.31
CA SER A 212 18.57 13.14 -0.95
C SER A 212 17.95 11.73 -0.95
N LEU A 213 17.03 11.43 -1.89
CA LEU A 213 16.48 10.07 -2.05
C LEU A 213 17.39 9.15 -2.84
N LYS A 214 18.32 9.69 -3.63
CA LYS A 214 19.29 8.90 -4.40
C LYS A 214 18.63 7.76 -5.18
N ILE A 215 17.45 7.99 -5.77
CA ILE A 215 16.65 6.90 -6.37
C ILE A 215 17.46 6.20 -7.45
N LYS A 216 18.15 6.98 -8.31
CA LYS A 216 19.08 6.49 -9.33
C LYS A 216 20.18 5.63 -8.73
N GLU A 217 20.88 6.10 -7.69
CA GLU A 217 21.93 5.29 -7.06
C GLU A 217 21.36 4.06 -6.34
N ARG A 218 20.18 4.15 -5.73
CA ARG A 218 19.57 3.08 -4.94
C ARG A 218 19.17 1.89 -5.78
N ILE A 219 18.53 2.10 -6.94
CA ILE A 219 18.11 1.03 -7.85
C ILE A 219 19.29 0.11 -8.20
N PHE A 220 20.50 0.66 -8.36
CA PHE A 220 21.70 -0.10 -8.72
C PHE A 220 22.65 -0.35 -7.54
N SER A 221 22.32 0.09 -6.32
CA SER A 221 23.25 0.04 -5.18
C SER A 221 23.33 -1.31 -4.49
N THR A 222 22.29 -2.13 -4.55
CA THR A 222 22.28 -3.46 -3.92
C THR A 222 22.36 -4.55 -4.98
N PRO A 223 23.02 -5.68 -4.71
CA PRO A 223 23.07 -6.81 -5.64
C PRO A 223 21.67 -7.30 -6.06
N ASP A 224 20.75 -7.35 -5.10
CA ASP A 224 19.37 -7.83 -5.32
C ASP A 224 18.62 -6.91 -6.28
N THR A 225 18.65 -5.59 -6.05
CA THR A 225 17.98 -4.63 -6.94
C THR A 225 18.68 -4.52 -8.29
N ALA A 226 20.01 -4.57 -8.33
CA ALA A 226 20.76 -4.51 -9.59
C ALA A 226 20.46 -5.71 -10.50
N GLU A 227 20.39 -6.92 -9.95
CA GLU A 227 20.05 -8.12 -10.73
C GLU A 227 18.60 -8.06 -11.27
N MET A 228 17.67 -7.45 -10.53
CA MET A 228 16.28 -7.29 -10.97
C MET A 228 16.12 -6.40 -12.21
N PHE A 229 17.01 -5.42 -12.41
CA PHE A 229 16.94 -4.47 -13.53
C PHE A 229 17.98 -4.75 -14.63
N LYS A 230 18.60 -5.93 -14.57
CA LYS A 230 19.63 -6.35 -15.49
C LYS A 230 19.14 -6.34 -16.94
N GLY A 231 19.91 -5.69 -17.82
CA GLY A 231 19.57 -5.52 -19.24
C GLY A 231 18.66 -4.32 -19.54
N ASN A 232 18.18 -3.59 -18.53
CA ASN A 232 17.38 -2.37 -18.70
C ASN A 232 18.06 -1.12 -18.11
N GLU A 233 19.31 -1.22 -17.65
CA GLU A 233 20.03 -0.18 -16.94
C GLU A 233 20.17 1.08 -17.80
N GLU A 234 20.62 0.96 -19.05
CA GLU A 234 20.81 2.09 -19.95
C GLU A 234 19.49 2.85 -20.20
N LYS A 235 18.38 2.12 -20.38
CA LYS A 235 17.05 2.73 -20.56
C LYS A 235 16.60 3.49 -19.32
N LEU A 236 16.83 2.92 -18.14
CA LEU A 236 16.49 3.56 -16.86
C LEU A 236 17.35 4.80 -16.62
N LEU A 237 18.66 4.73 -16.87
CA LEU A 237 19.58 5.86 -16.75
C LEU A 237 19.17 7.01 -17.69
N ASN A 238 18.81 6.69 -18.93
CA ASN A 238 18.34 7.65 -19.92
C ASN A 238 17.00 8.30 -19.51
N LEU A 239 16.09 7.55 -18.89
CA LEU A 239 14.86 8.11 -18.31
C LEU A 239 15.16 9.09 -17.18
N PHE A 240 16.07 8.74 -16.26
CA PHE A 240 16.49 9.65 -15.19
C PHE A 240 17.16 10.92 -15.73
N GLU A 241 17.95 10.82 -16.79
CA GLU A 241 18.63 12.00 -17.35
C GLU A 241 17.68 12.96 -18.08
N ASN A 242 16.65 12.42 -18.74
CA ASN A 242 15.69 13.24 -19.49
C ASN A 242 14.52 13.74 -18.64
N PHE A 243 14.12 12.99 -17.61
CA PHE A 243 12.89 13.24 -16.85
C PHE A 243 13.09 13.23 -15.32
N GLY A 244 14.26 12.82 -14.83
CA GLY A 244 14.57 12.60 -13.40
C GLY A 244 14.98 13.87 -12.65
N ASN A 245 14.16 14.90 -12.77
CA ASN A 245 14.05 15.88 -11.69
C ASN A 245 12.61 15.88 -11.23
N TYR A 246 12.30 15.06 -10.23
CA TYR A 246 11.02 15.06 -9.55
C TYR A 246 10.77 16.46 -8.97
N ARG A 247 9.71 17.11 -9.44
CA ARG A 247 9.27 18.40 -8.90
C ARG A 247 7.92 18.22 -8.23
N ILE A 248 7.85 18.60 -6.96
CA ILE A 248 6.57 18.80 -6.28
C ILE A 248 5.77 19.82 -7.11
N ASP A 249 4.49 19.52 -7.36
CA ASP A 249 3.59 20.33 -8.16
C ASP A 249 3.96 20.50 -9.66
N GLN A 250 4.74 19.60 -10.27
CA GLN A 250 5.07 19.65 -11.71
C GLN A 250 3.83 19.78 -12.63
N HIS A 251 2.67 19.25 -12.20
CA HIS A 251 1.39 19.38 -12.90
C HIS A 251 1.00 20.84 -13.20
N LYS A 252 1.44 21.81 -12.37
CA LYS A 252 1.17 23.24 -12.58
C LYS A 252 1.82 23.79 -13.84
N GLU A 253 3.01 23.28 -14.21
CA GLU A 253 3.71 23.70 -15.44
C GLU A 253 2.90 23.34 -16.69
N PHE A 254 2.06 22.32 -16.60
CA PHE A 254 1.16 21.87 -17.66
C PHE A 254 -0.26 22.45 -17.55
N GLY A 255 -0.51 23.36 -16.60
CA GLY A 255 -1.85 23.92 -16.35
C GLY A 255 -2.86 22.90 -15.84
N LEU A 256 -2.40 21.77 -15.28
CA LEU A 256 -3.27 20.71 -14.79
C LEU A 256 -3.68 20.96 -13.34
N ASN A 257 -4.91 20.57 -12.99
CA ASN A 257 -5.35 20.56 -11.60
C ASN A 257 -4.71 19.41 -10.82
N PRO A 258 -4.48 19.55 -9.50
CA PRO A 258 -4.04 18.44 -8.69
C PRO A 258 -5.09 17.33 -8.66
N VAL A 259 -4.62 16.10 -8.60
CA VAL A 259 -5.43 14.89 -8.45
C VAL A 259 -4.90 14.06 -7.29
N ILE A 260 -5.78 13.31 -6.64
CA ILE A 260 -5.44 12.27 -5.70
C ILE A 260 -4.97 11.06 -6.49
N VAL A 261 -3.92 10.40 -5.98
CA VAL A 261 -3.38 9.14 -6.48
C VAL A 261 -3.18 8.17 -5.30
N HIS A 262 -3.19 6.87 -5.57
CA HIS A 262 -3.00 5.79 -4.59
C HIS A 262 -2.13 4.67 -5.20
N GLY A 263 -0.81 4.77 -5.03
CA GLY A 263 0.16 3.89 -5.73
C GLY A 263 -0.06 2.39 -5.56
N ASP A 264 -0.52 1.92 -4.39
CA ASP A 264 -0.70 0.48 -4.11
C ASP A 264 -1.82 -0.16 -4.96
N THR A 265 -2.69 0.66 -5.54
CA THR A 265 -3.83 0.19 -6.31
C THR A 265 -3.47 -0.04 -7.78
N TRP A 266 -2.43 0.60 -8.33
CA TRP A 266 -2.23 0.62 -9.79
C TRP A 266 -1.65 -0.70 -10.27
N PHE A 267 -0.67 -1.20 -9.52
CA PHE A 267 0.12 -2.36 -9.90
C PHE A 267 -0.67 -3.66 -9.83
N VAL A 268 -1.47 -3.83 -8.77
CA VAL A 268 -2.30 -5.03 -8.60
C VAL A 268 -3.33 -5.14 -9.74
N ASN A 269 -3.82 -4.00 -10.22
CA ASN A 269 -4.79 -3.96 -11.32
C ASN A 269 -4.17 -4.07 -12.71
N SER A 270 -2.84 -3.93 -12.86
CA SER A 270 -2.14 -4.27 -14.11
C SER A 270 -2.17 -5.77 -14.43
N TYR A 271 -2.52 -6.63 -13.46
CA TYR A 271 -2.54 -8.10 -13.62
C TYR A 271 -3.94 -8.71 -13.43
N ILE A 272 -4.92 -7.92 -12.99
CA ILE A 272 -6.31 -8.34 -12.91
C ILE A 272 -6.92 -8.03 -14.28
N GLN A 273 -7.32 -9.06 -15.03
CA GLN A 273 -8.09 -8.86 -16.25
C GLN A 273 -9.34 -8.02 -15.92
N PRO A 274 -9.66 -6.99 -16.73
CA PRO A 274 -10.92 -6.26 -16.58
C PRO A 274 -12.07 -7.26 -16.54
N ARG A 275 -13.00 -7.10 -15.60
CA ARG A 275 -14.25 -7.86 -15.67
C ARG A 275 -15.04 -7.30 -16.84
N GLU A 276 -15.40 -8.18 -17.78
CA GLU A 276 -16.42 -7.92 -18.81
C GLU A 276 -17.78 -7.60 -18.17
#